data_AF-A0A9W4WVM5-F1
#
_entry.id   AF-A0A9W4WVM5-F1
#
_cell.length_a   1.000
_cell.length_b   1.000
_cell.length_c   1.000
_cell.angle_alpha   90.00
_cell.angle_beta   90.00
_cell.angle_gamma   90.00
#
_symmetry.space_group_name_H-M   'P 1'
#
loop_
_entity.id
_entity.type
_entity.pdbx_description
1 polymer ?
#
loop_
_entity_poly.entity_id
_entity_poly.type
_entity_poly.pdbx_seq_one_letter_code
_entity_poly.pdbx_strand_id
1 'polypeptide(L)'
;MILTSLGVSDVIGIIIFFYVAKFYYKYFTRPNPLPGSIPLPIIGDLLGLIYYAKGDFTEWYKILHQRHGDIFESYMGGFRR
;
A
#
# COMPACT_ATOMS: atom_id res chain seq x y z
N MET A 1 -28.02 -19.48 -13.37
CA MET A 1 -28.24 -18.22 -14.11
C MET A 1 -27.94 -17.04 -13.17
N ILE A 2 -26.66 -16.80 -12.86
CA ILE A 2 -26.20 -15.68 -11.99
C ILE A 2 -25.03 -14.96 -12.69
N LEU A 3 -24.23 -15.69 -13.48
CA LEU A 3 -23.11 -15.14 -14.24
C LEU A 3 -23.50 -14.30 -15.47
N THR A 4 -24.78 -14.25 -15.85
CA THR A 4 -25.22 -13.73 -17.15
C THR A 4 -25.54 -12.24 -17.21
N SER A 5 -25.28 -11.44 -16.17
CA SER A 5 -25.58 -9.99 -16.19
C SER A 5 -24.49 -9.07 -15.65
N LEU A 6 -23.22 -9.49 -15.67
CA LEU A 6 -22.13 -8.62 -15.23
C LEU A 6 -21.88 -7.51 -16.27
N GLY A 7 -22.06 -6.26 -15.86
CA GLY A 7 -21.65 -5.11 -16.65
C GLY A 7 -20.14 -4.95 -16.68
N VAL A 8 -19.62 -4.19 -17.65
CA VAL A 8 -18.19 -3.90 -17.77
C VAL A 8 -17.64 -3.23 -16.50
N SER A 9 -18.42 -2.35 -15.87
CA SER A 9 -18.10 -1.74 -14.58
C SER A 9 -17.90 -2.78 -13.47
N ASP A 10 -18.76 -3.80 -13.44
CA ASP A 10 -18.73 -4.85 -12.41
C ASP A 10 -17.49 -5.71 -12.58
N VAL A 11 -17.16 -6.07 -13.82
CA VAL A 11 -15.94 -6.81 -14.15
C VAL A 11 -14.69 -6.02 -13.75
N ILE A 12 -14.63 -4.72 -14.07
CA ILE A 12 -13.51 -3.86 -13.67
C ILE A 12 -13.40 -3.79 -12.13
N GLY A 13 -14.52 -3.59 -11.44
CA GLY A 13 -14.57 -3.55 -9.98
C GLY A 13 -14.07 -4.85 -9.34
N ILE A 14 -14.48 -6.01 -9.88
CA ILE A 14 -14.04 -7.33 -9.44
C ILE A 14 -12.52 -7.49 -9.64
N ILE A 15 -11.98 -7.10 -10.79
CA ILE A 15 -10.54 -7.17 -11.08
C ILE A 15 -9.75 -6.31 -10.08
N ILE A 16 -10.19 -5.08 -9.84
CA ILE A 16 -9.54 -4.18 -8.86
C ILE A 16 -9.61 -4.79 -7.47
N PHE A 17 -10.76 -5.31 -7.05
CA PHE A 17 -10.93 -5.94 -5.75
C PHE A 17 -9.96 -7.11 -5.56
N PHE A 18 -9.89 -8.05 -6.51
CA PHE A 18 -8.96 -9.18 -6.44
C PHE A 18 -7.50 -8.72 -6.47
N TYR A 19 -7.17 -7.69 -7.25
CA TYR A 19 -5.83 -7.11 -7.28
C TYR A 19 -5.42 -6.55 -5.90
N VAL A 20 -6.28 -5.73 -5.28
CA VAL A 20 -6.07 -5.16 -3.95
C VAL A 20 -5.98 -6.25 -2.89
N ALA A 21 -6.89 -7.23 -2.94
CA ALA A 21 -6.90 -8.36 -2.01
C ALA A 21 -5.62 -9.19 -2.11
N LYS A 22 -5.16 -9.51 -3.32
CA LYS A 22 -3.89 -10.23 -3.56
C LYS A 22 -2.69 -9.45 -3.02
N PHE A 23 -2.67 -8.13 -3.23
CA PHE A 23 -1.61 -7.27 -2.72
C PHE A 23 -1.52 -7.34 -1.19
N TYR A 24 -2.65 -7.11 -0.49
CA TYR A 24 -2.66 -7.12 0.96
C TYR A 24 -2.48 -8.52 1.56
N TYR A 25 -3.01 -9.56 0.91
CA TYR A 25 -2.72 -10.94 1.31
C TYR A 25 -1.20 -11.18 1.35
N LYS A 26 -0.50 -10.86 0.25
CA LYS A 26 0.97 -11.00 0.19
C LYS A 26 1.68 -10.12 1.21
N TYR A 27 1.22 -8.89 1.42
CA TYR A 27 1.81 -7.96 2.38
C TYR A 27 1.73 -8.53 3.81
N PHE A 28 0.57 -9.02 4.24
CA PHE A 28 0.39 -9.54 5.60
C PHE A 28 0.97 -10.94 5.82
N THR A 29 1.07 -11.79 4.78
CA THR A 29 1.59 -13.18 4.94
C THR A 29 3.08 -13.36 4.67
N ARG A 30 3.77 -12.35 4.15
CA ARG A 30 4.90 -11.74 4.86
C ARG A 30 5.83 -12.56 5.77
N PRO A 31 6.90 -13.28 5.35
CA PRO A 31 7.90 -13.73 6.32
C PRO A 31 8.67 -12.52 6.89
N ASN A 32 8.78 -12.44 8.22
CA ASN A 32 9.48 -11.39 8.97
C ASN A 32 9.08 -9.95 8.57
N PRO A 33 7.83 -9.51 8.85
CA PRO A 33 7.43 -8.13 8.58
C PRO A 33 8.12 -7.18 9.57
N LEU A 34 8.92 -6.22 9.08
CA LEU A 34 9.32 -5.10 9.93
C LEU A 34 8.12 -4.14 10.07
N PRO A 35 8.08 -3.37 11.17
CA PRO A 35 7.08 -2.30 11.31
C PRO A 35 7.24 -1.30 10.18
N GLY A 36 6.13 -0.74 9.70
CA GLY A 36 6.15 0.21 8.60
C GLY A 36 4.74 0.69 8.28
N SER A 37 4.66 1.64 7.36
CA SER A 37 3.38 2.13 6.87
C SER A 37 2.65 1.05 6.07
N ILE A 38 1.32 1.16 6.01
CA ILE A 38 0.48 0.29 5.18
C ILE A 38 0.49 0.88 3.76
N PRO A 39 1.20 0.27 2.81
CA PRO A 39 1.33 0.82 1.48
C PRO A 39 0.01 0.70 0.72
N LEU A 40 -0.25 1.67 -0.15
CA LEU A 40 -1.27 1.52 -1.18
C LEU A 40 -0.74 0.65 -2.33
N PRO A 41 -1.60 -0.15 -2.98
CA PRO A 41 -1.23 -0.83 -4.22
C PRO A 41 -0.71 0.18 -5.26
N ILE A 42 0.33 -0.20 -6.01
CA ILE A 42 1.02 0.61 -7.05
C ILE A 42 1.82 1.80 -6.49
N ILE A 43 1.22 2.62 -5.64
CA ILE A 43 1.73 3.93 -5.24
C ILE A 43 2.61 3.84 -3.97
N GLY A 44 2.40 2.83 -3.12
CA GLY A 44 3.13 2.69 -1.86
C GLY A 44 2.72 3.77 -0.85
N ASP A 45 3.71 4.34 -0.17
CA ASP A 45 3.57 5.35 0.87
C ASP A 45 3.55 6.80 0.33
N LEU A 46 3.56 6.97 -1.00
CA LEU A 46 3.62 8.30 -1.63
C LEU A 46 2.47 9.21 -1.20
N LEU A 47 1.29 8.64 -0.93
CA LEU A 47 0.16 9.40 -0.42
C LEU A 47 0.44 9.98 0.97
N GLY A 48 1.11 9.19 1.82
CA GLY A 48 1.57 9.63 3.14
C GLY A 48 2.64 10.72 3.06
N LEU A 49 3.61 10.56 2.15
CA LEU A 49 4.61 11.58 1.85
C LEU A 49 3.97 12.93 1.46
N ILE A 50 3.00 12.90 0.55
CA ILE A 50 2.35 14.14 0.08
C ILE A 50 1.47 14.75 1.18
N TYR A 51 0.68 13.94 1.88
CA TYR A 51 -0.32 14.44 2.82
C TYR A 51 0.29 14.84 4.17
N TYR A 52 1.16 14.00 4.75
CA TYR A 52 1.72 14.22 6.07
C TYR A 52 3.03 15.01 6.05
N ALA A 53 3.83 14.84 4.99
CA ALA A 53 5.15 15.48 4.88
C ALA A 53 5.22 16.56 3.79
N LYS A 54 4.09 16.90 3.14
CA LYS A 54 4.03 17.93 2.07
C LYS A 54 5.01 17.69 0.92
N GLY A 55 5.34 16.42 0.64
CA GLY A 55 6.32 16.05 -0.38
C GLY A 55 7.78 16.04 0.09
N ASP A 56 8.07 16.40 1.34
CA ASP A 56 9.43 16.37 1.89
C ASP A 56 9.77 14.96 2.42
N PHE A 57 10.72 14.30 1.76
CA PHE A 57 11.20 12.98 2.14
C PHE A 57 11.91 12.96 3.50
N THR A 58 12.59 14.03 3.88
CA THR A 58 13.29 14.13 5.16
C THR A 58 12.27 14.16 6.30
N GLU A 59 11.22 14.95 6.13
CA GLU A 59 10.15 15.04 7.11
C GLU A 59 9.36 13.74 7.18
N TRP A 60 9.10 13.11 6.03
CA TRP A 60 8.47 11.79 5.99
C TRP A 60 9.28 10.73 6.74
N TYR A 61 10.60 10.70 6.56
CA TYR A 61 11.48 9.79 7.28
C TYR A 61 11.42 10.03 8.80
N LYS A 62 11.40 11.28 9.25
CA LYS A 62 11.22 11.60 10.68
C LYS A 62 9.88 11.11 11.21
N ILE A 63 8.80 11.31 10.47
CA ILE A 63 7.45 10.84 10.86
C ILE A 63 7.44 9.31 10.98
N LEU A 64 8.03 8.60 10.01
CA LEU A 64 8.13 7.14 10.05
C LEU A 64 8.97 6.67 11.24
N HIS A 65 10.12 7.30 11.46
CA HIS A 65 11.00 6.99 12.58
C HIS A 65 10.31 7.20 13.93
N GLN A 66 9.57 8.30 14.10
CA GLN A 66 8.81 8.55 15.32
C GLN A 66 7.68 7.54 15.55
N ARG A 67 7.07 7.00 14.47
CA ARG A 67 5.96 6.05 14.56
C ARG A 67 6.39 4.59 14.70
N HIS A 68 7.50 4.23 14.09
CA HIS A 68 7.92 2.83 13.92
C HIS A 68 9.28 2.53 14.59
N GLY A 69 9.98 3.54 15.08
CA GLY A 69 11.29 3.42 15.73
C GLY A 69 12.45 3.45 14.74
N ASP A 70 13.59 2.93 15.17
CA ASP A 70 14.85 3.00 14.41
C ASP A 70 14.84 2.13 13.15
N ILE A 71 14.08 1.03 13.16
CA ILE A 71 14.02 0.05 12.08
C ILE A 71 12.59 0.00 11.56
N PHE A 72 12.38 0.42 10.33
CA PHE A 72 11.08 0.37 9.67
C PHE A 72 11.20 0.16 8.17
N GLU A 73 10.10 -0.28 7.57
CA GLU A 73 9.96 -0.39 6.12
C GLU A 73 9.20 0.78 5.53
N SER A 74 9.69 1.23 4.38
CA SER A 74 9.02 2.20 3.52
C SER A 74 8.77 1.59 2.14
N TYR A 75 7.63 1.94 1.54
CA TYR A 75 7.26 1.51 0.20
C TYR A 75 7.19 2.73 -0.72
N MET A 76 8.03 2.77 -1.75
CA MET A 76 7.99 3.82 -2.77
C MET A 76 7.81 3.17 -4.15
N GLY A 77 6.66 3.39 -4.77
CA GLY A 77 6.39 2.94 -6.15
C GLY A 77 6.59 1.43 -6.38
N GLY A 78 6.25 0.61 -5.39
CA GLY A 78 6.40 -0.85 -5.46
C GLY A 78 7.77 -1.39 -4.99
N PHE A 79 8.73 -0.52 -4.67
CA PHE A 79 9.99 -0.90 -4.03
C PHE A 79 9.87 -0.78 -2.51
N ARG A 80 10.28 -1.82 -1.80
CA ARG A 80 10.40 -1.85 -0.33
C ARG A 80 11.85 -1.49 0.03
N ARG A 81 12.04 -0.47 0.84
CA ARG A 81 13.36 -0.05 1.37
C ARG A 81 13.30 0.19 2.86
#